data_AF-A0A0H4VKM4-F1
#
_entry.id   AF-A0A0H4VKM4-F1
#
_cell.length_a   1.000
_cell.length_b   1.000
_cell.length_c   1.000
_cell.angle_alpha   90.00
_cell.angle_beta   90.00
_cell.angle_gamma   90.00
#
_symmetry.space_group_name_H-M   'P 1'
#
loop_
_entity.id
_entity.type
_entity.pdbx_description
1 polymer ?
#
loop_
_entity_poly.entity_id
_entity_poly.type
_entity_poly.pdbx_seq_one_letter_code
_entity_poly.pdbx_strand_id
1 'polypeptide(L)'
;MAKLTDIIQEFNGRRIPYSVLLSLEEWKSKRQQILNRTGYACERCKVVCIQDYVPKKIGSNIKFLPAVWDEVIKEVPIRSHITGEIIDSFDKHVPVLTIQADPHFPEVHHTYYILDKFPWEYPNESLMVVCHKCHQEIHNKDVIKIYEDENMNRGKVLTPCSRCQGTGYLYEYDYYKNGICFQCNGARFKEWR
;
A
#
# COMPACT_ATOMS: atom_id res chain seq x y z
N MET A 1 0.00 13.56 14.96
CA MET A 1 0.80 13.27 13.76
C MET A 1 2.23 13.70 14.04
N ALA A 2 3.22 12.82 13.83
CA ALA A 2 4.63 13.18 13.98
C ALA A 2 5.03 14.15 12.85
N LYS A 3 5.78 15.22 13.17
CA LYS A 3 6.27 16.15 12.16
C LYS A 3 7.59 15.64 11.58
N LEU A 4 7.84 15.90 10.30
CA LEU A 4 9.10 15.53 9.63
C LEU A 4 10.33 16.01 10.41
N THR A 5 10.28 17.21 10.99
CA THR A 5 11.35 17.78 11.83
C THR A 5 11.72 16.89 13.01
N ASP A 6 10.71 16.31 13.67
CA ASP A 6 10.88 15.49 14.87
C ASP A 6 11.52 14.15 14.49
N ILE A 7 11.11 13.57 13.34
CA ILE A 7 11.69 12.34 12.81
C ILE A 7 13.15 12.57 12.38
N ILE A 8 13.45 13.66 11.68
CA ILE A 8 14.83 14.00 11.29
C ILE A 8 15.72 14.09 12.54
N GLN A 9 15.22 14.75 13.60
CA GLN A 9 15.93 14.87 14.86
C GLN A 9 16.12 13.51 15.57
N GLU A 10 15.09 12.66 15.60
CA GLU A 10 15.14 11.31 16.21
C GLU A 10 16.20 10.42 15.56
N PHE A 11 16.28 10.46 14.23
CA PHE A 11 17.25 9.65 13.49
C PHE A 11 18.67 10.23 13.53
N ASN A 12 18.84 11.53 13.83
CA ASN A 12 20.12 12.20 14.10
C ASN A 12 21.21 11.90 13.05
N GLY A 13 20.91 12.19 11.78
CA GLY A 13 21.82 11.92 10.66
C GLY A 13 21.89 10.46 10.22
N ARG A 14 21.21 9.53 10.92
CA ARG A 14 20.99 8.17 10.41
C ARG A 14 19.89 8.18 9.36
N ARG A 15 19.91 7.16 8.51
CA ARG A 15 18.89 6.96 7.49
C ARG A 15 17.53 6.69 8.12
N ILE A 16 16.52 7.46 7.71
CA ILE A 16 15.12 7.23 8.07
C ILE A 16 14.59 6.05 7.23
N PRO A 17 14.05 4.98 7.84
CA PRO A 17 13.45 3.88 7.11
C PRO A 17 12.32 4.37 6.21
N TYR A 18 12.27 3.87 4.99
CA TYR A 18 11.29 4.32 4.00
C TYR A 18 9.85 4.17 4.50
N SER A 19 9.55 3.09 5.23
CA SER A 19 8.24 2.86 5.85
C SER A 19 7.80 3.96 6.82
N VAL A 20 8.74 4.62 7.51
CA VAL A 20 8.46 5.76 8.40
C VAL A 20 8.06 6.97 7.57
N LEU A 21 8.75 7.23 6.45
CA LEU A 21 8.41 8.32 5.54
C LEU A 21 7.01 8.13 4.94
N LEU A 22 6.58 6.89 4.69
CA LEU A 22 5.23 6.59 4.21
C LEU A 22 4.13 6.78 5.27
N SER A 23 4.48 6.98 6.55
CA SER A 23 3.51 7.25 7.62
C SER A 23 3.22 8.75 7.82
N LEU A 24 4.03 9.61 7.20
CA LEU A 24 3.95 11.07 7.30
C LEU A 24 2.77 11.64 6.50
N GLU A 25 2.29 12.80 6.94
CA GLU A 25 1.10 13.44 6.37
C GLU A 25 1.34 13.92 4.93
N GLU A 26 2.56 14.34 4.63
CA GLU A 26 3.01 14.75 3.30
C GLU A 26 2.82 13.60 2.29
N TRP A 27 3.23 12.39 2.69
CA TRP A 27 3.00 11.20 1.86
C TRP A 27 1.52 10.83 1.81
N LYS A 28 0.79 10.86 2.93
CA LYS A 28 -0.65 10.52 2.95
C LYS A 28 -1.45 11.42 2.02
N SER A 29 -1.21 12.72 2.07
CA SER A 29 -1.83 13.72 1.20
C SER A 29 -1.47 13.49 -0.28
N LYS A 30 -0.17 13.33 -0.58
CA LYS A 30 0.30 13.03 -1.95
C LYS A 30 -0.28 11.72 -2.48
N ARG A 31 -0.27 10.65 -1.67
CA ARG A 31 -0.86 9.34 -2.00
C ARG A 31 -2.33 9.51 -2.36
N GLN A 32 -3.10 10.24 -1.55
CA GLN A 32 -4.52 10.45 -1.81
C GLN A 32 -4.77 11.16 -3.14
N GLN A 33 -3.99 12.19 -3.47
CA GLN A 33 -4.06 12.87 -4.76
C GLN A 33 -3.80 11.90 -5.93
N ILE A 34 -2.79 11.04 -5.81
CA ILE A 34 -2.42 10.06 -6.84
C ILE A 34 -3.50 9.00 -7.00
N LEU A 35 -4.09 8.49 -5.91
CA LEU A 35 -5.18 7.51 -5.97
C LEU A 35 -6.45 8.11 -6.59
N ASN A 36 -6.78 9.35 -6.26
CA ASN A 36 -7.93 10.05 -6.82
C ASN A 36 -7.79 10.27 -8.34
N ARG A 37 -6.58 10.45 -8.86
CA ARG A 37 -6.30 10.59 -10.31
C ARG A 37 -6.90 9.47 -11.14
N THR A 38 -6.90 8.24 -10.63
CA THR A 38 -7.35 7.05 -11.35
C THR A 38 -8.70 6.54 -10.85
N GLY A 39 -9.36 7.25 -9.93
CA GLY A 39 -10.53 6.71 -9.23
C GLY A 39 -10.22 5.37 -8.55
N TYR A 40 -9.00 5.20 -8.03
CA TYR A 40 -8.49 3.97 -7.42
C TYR A 40 -8.38 2.76 -8.38
N ALA A 41 -8.51 2.96 -9.69
CA ALA A 41 -8.27 1.90 -10.65
C ALA A 41 -6.77 1.57 -10.76
N CYS A 42 -6.45 0.28 -10.71
CA CYS A 42 -5.08 -0.18 -10.97
C CYS A 42 -4.71 0.12 -12.43
N GLU A 43 -3.60 0.82 -12.65
CA GLU A 43 -3.14 1.19 -13.99
C GLU A 43 -2.65 -0.02 -14.80
N ARG A 44 -2.39 -1.18 -14.16
CA ARG A 44 -1.96 -2.43 -14.81
C ARG A 44 -3.13 -3.36 -15.14
N CYS A 45 -3.90 -3.83 -14.14
CA CYS A 45 -5.01 -4.75 -14.37
C CYS A 45 -6.37 -4.06 -14.63
N LYS A 46 -6.44 -2.73 -14.48
CA LYS A 46 -7.65 -1.90 -14.68
C LYS A 46 -8.80 -2.17 -13.71
N VAL A 47 -8.63 -3.09 -12.76
CA VAL A 47 -9.59 -3.35 -11.68
C VAL A 47 -9.58 -2.19 -10.68
N VAL A 48 -10.77 -1.75 -10.27
CA VAL A 48 -10.94 -0.77 -9.20
C VAL A 48 -10.53 -1.39 -7.87
N CYS A 49 -9.55 -0.79 -7.21
CA CYS A 49 -9.08 -1.25 -5.91
C CYS A 49 -10.07 -0.85 -4.82
N ILE A 50 -10.13 -1.65 -3.74
CA ILE A 50 -10.97 -1.36 -2.59
C ILE A 50 -10.38 -0.14 -1.87
N GLN A 51 -11.21 0.88 -1.66
CA GLN A 51 -10.89 2.11 -0.95
C GLN A 51 -10.76 1.88 0.56
N ASP A 52 -9.81 1.03 0.95
CA ASP A 52 -9.35 0.97 2.33
C ASP A 52 -10.27 0.24 3.32
N TYR A 53 -11.24 -0.60 2.94
CA TYR A 53 -11.99 -1.40 3.95
C TYR A 53 -11.82 -2.90 3.76
N VAL A 54 -11.27 -3.56 4.78
CA VAL A 54 -11.24 -5.02 4.87
C VAL A 54 -12.44 -5.50 5.70
N PRO A 55 -13.33 -6.33 5.15
CA PRO A 55 -14.36 -6.98 5.94
C PRO A 55 -13.73 -8.08 6.80
N LYS A 56 -13.80 -7.94 8.13
CA LYS A 56 -13.37 -8.96 9.10
C LYS A 56 -14.59 -9.48 9.87
N LYS A 57 -14.82 -10.78 9.82
CA LYS A 57 -15.87 -11.44 10.63
C LYS A 57 -15.41 -11.53 12.10
N ILE A 58 -16.20 -10.99 13.02
CA ILE A 58 -16.01 -11.13 14.46
C ILE A 58 -17.34 -11.57 15.07
N GLY A 59 -17.44 -12.85 15.45
CA GLY A 59 -18.69 -13.43 15.91
C GLY A 59 -19.79 -13.37 14.83
N SER A 60 -20.92 -12.74 15.17
CA SER A 60 -22.07 -12.50 14.29
C SER A 60 -22.07 -11.12 13.60
N ASN A 61 -20.94 -10.42 13.61
CA ASN A 61 -20.79 -9.08 13.04
C ASN A 61 -19.72 -9.08 11.95
N ILE A 62 -19.89 -8.21 10.95
CA ILE A 62 -18.82 -7.85 10.01
C ILE A 62 -18.28 -6.49 10.44
N LYS A 63 -16.96 -6.40 10.60
CA LYS A 63 -16.25 -5.14 10.84
C LYS A 63 -15.59 -4.69 9.55
N PHE A 64 -15.80 -3.45 9.16
CA PHE A 64 -15.05 -2.81 8.09
C PHE A 64 -13.85 -2.10 8.71
N LEU A 65 -12.65 -2.62 8.46
CA LEU A 65 -11.41 -2.09 9.00
C LEU A 65 -10.71 -1.22 7.95
N PRO A 66 -10.39 0.04 8.26
CA PRO A 66 -9.48 0.85 7.45
C PRO A 66 -8.18 0.07 7.17
N ALA A 67 -7.74 0.01 5.90
CA ALA A 67 -6.46 -0.59 5.51
C ALA A 67 -5.25 0.21 6.00
N VAL A 68 -5.50 1.45 6.44
CA VAL A 68 -4.54 2.30 7.14
C VAL A 68 -4.94 2.33 8.61
N TRP A 69 -4.13 1.69 9.45
CA TRP A 69 -4.35 1.49 10.88
C TRP A 69 -4.67 2.80 11.61
N ASP A 70 -5.91 2.95 12.06
CA ASP A 70 -6.35 3.22 13.43
C ASP A 70 -7.87 3.47 13.39
N GLU A 71 -8.59 2.84 14.32
CA GLU A 71 -10.05 2.91 14.56
C GLU A 71 -10.99 2.05 13.68
N VAL A 72 -11.85 1.27 14.36
CA VAL A 72 -12.98 0.56 13.76
C VAL A 72 -14.08 1.58 13.48
N ILE A 73 -14.36 1.86 12.20
CA ILE A 73 -15.33 2.93 11.85
C ILE A 73 -16.78 2.44 11.88
N LYS A 74 -17.05 1.13 11.65
CA LYS A 74 -18.43 0.63 11.64
C LYS A 74 -18.54 -0.88 11.93
N GLU A 75 -19.25 -1.23 12.99
CA GLU A 75 -19.73 -2.59 13.23
C GLU A 75 -21.15 -2.72 12.68
N VAL A 76 -21.41 -3.75 11.87
CA VAL A 76 -22.75 -4.01 11.34
C VAL A 76 -23.18 -5.41 11.74
N PRO A 77 -24.30 -5.57 12.49
CA PRO A 77 -24.82 -6.88 12.84
C PRO A 77 -25.39 -7.58 11.62
N ILE A 78 -25.08 -8.87 11.44
CA ILE A 78 -25.55 -9.67 10.29
C ILE A 78 -27.08 -9.61 10.14
N ARG A 79 -27.83 -9.51 11.24
CA ARG A 79 -29.30 -9.39 11.21
C ARG A 79 -29.80 -8.10 10.56
N SER A 80 -29.06 -6.99 10.62
CA SER A 80 -29.47 -5.72 10.00
C SER A 80 -29.49 -5.77 8.47
N HIS A 81 -28.73 -6.69 7.87
CA HIS A 81 -28.83 -6.99 6.44
C HIS A 81 -30.03 -7.86 6.06
N ILE A 82 -30.66 -8.52 7.04
CA ILE A 82 -31.75 -9.50 6.83
C ILE A 82 -33.13 -8.86 7.07
N THR A 83 -33.23 -7.82 7.90
CA THR A 83 -34.53 -7.21 8.30
C THR A 83 -35.04 -6.09 7.38
N GLY A 84 -34.35 -5.78 6.30
CA GLY A 84 -35.00 -5.26 5.10
C GLY A 84 -35.84 -3.97 5.23
N GLU A 85 -35.18 -2.81 5.35
CA GLU A 85 -35.40 -1.83 4.28
C GLU A 85 -34.67 -2.38 3.05
N ILE A 86 -35.45 -3.11 2.26
CA ILE A 86 -35.02 -4.01 1.19
C ILE A 86 -34.77 -3.19 -0.08
N ILE A 87 -33.59 -3.35 -0.71
CA ILE A 87 -33.53 -3.22 -2.18
C ILE A 87 -33.80 -4.63 -2.72
N ASP A 88 -34.96 -4.79 -3.36
CA ASP A 88 -35.70 -6.05 -3.56
C ASP A 88 -35.22 -6.87 -4.76
N SER A 89 -33.90 -6.98 -4.94
CA SER A 89 -33.33 -7.37 -6.24
C SER A 89 -32.07 -8.21 -6.13
N PHE A 90 -32.23 -9.37 -5.48
CA PHE A 90 -31.42 -10.54 -5.82
C PHE A 90 -31.99 -11.13 -7.11
N ASP A 91 -31.60 -10.57 -8.26
CA ASP A 91 -31.74 -11.29 -9.52
C ASP A 91 -30.94 -12.60 -9.41
N LYS A 92 -31.36 -13.65 -10.11
CA LYS A 92 -30.97 -15.08 -9.96
C LYS A 92 -29.47 -15.40 -10.09
N HIS A 93 -28.65 -14.37 -10.24
CA HIS A 93 -27.21 -14.39 -10.02
C HIS A 93 -26.96 -14.06 -8.55
N VAL A 94 -27.27 -15.00 -7.64
CA VAL A 94 -26.58 -15.02 -6.36
C VAL A 94 -25.11 -14.98 -6.75
N PRO A 95 -24.33 -13.92 -6.46
CA PRO A 95 -22.91 -14.11 -6.44
C PRO A 95 -22.78 -15.12 -5.32
N VAL A 96 -22.55 -16.38 -5.68
CA VAL A 96 -21.79 -17.28 -4.84
C VAL A 96 -20.79 -16.35 -4.20
N LEU A 97 -20.82 -16.23 -2.88
CA LEU A 97 -19.73 -15.61 -2.16
C LEU A 97 -18.61 -16.58 -2.45
N THR A 98 -18.00 -16.42 -3.62
CA THR A 98 -16.79 -17.07 -4.03
C THR A 98 -15.86 -16.52 -3.00
N ILE A 99 -15.71 -17.29 -1.92
CA ILE A 99 -14.40 -17.78 -1.50
C ILE A 99 -13.44 -17.38 -2.63
N GLN A 100 -12.69 -16.28 -2.46
CA GLN A 100 -11.78 -15.62 -3.45
C GLN A 100 -12.21 -14.30 -4.12
N ALA A 101 -12.94 -13.39 -3.47
CA ALA A 101 -12.73 -11.96 -3.79
C ALA A 101 -11.37 -11.54 -3.24
N ASP A 102 -10.29 -11.81 -3.98
CA ASP A 102 -8.94 -11.44 -3.58
C ASP A 102 -8.86 -9.90 -3.48
N PRO A 103 -8.74 -9.33 -2.27
CA PRO A 103 -8.94 -7.90 -2.06
C PRO A 103 -7.83 -7.10 -2.74
N HIS A 104 -8.18 -6.34 -3.76
CA HIS A 104 -7.24 -5.47 -4.45
C HIS A 104 -7.04 -4.18 -3.65
N PHE A 105 -6.00 -4.12 -2.81
CA PHE A 105 -5.58 -2.89 -2.13
C PHE A 105 -4.77 -1.99 -3.06
N PRO A 106 -5.05 -0.67 -3.11
CA PRO A 106 -4.32 0.27 -3.94
C PRO A 106 -2.98 0.65 -3.30
N GLU A 107 -1.93 0.61 -4.12
CA GLU A 107 -0.59 1.07 -3.79
C GLU A 107 -0.10 2.09 -4.81
N VAL A 108 0.82 2.94 -4.37
CA VAL A 108 1.56 3.84 -5.26
C VAL A 108 2.95 3.26 -5.46
N HIS A 109 3.25 2.89 -6.69
CA HIS A 109 4.54 2.39 -7.10
C HIS A 109 5.40 3.52 -7.68
N HIS A 110 6.60 3.71 -7.16
CA HIS A 110 7.60 4.58 -7.78
C HIS A 110 8.32 3.82 -8.90
N THR A 111 8.28 4.38 -10.11
CA THR A 111 8.94 3.80 -11.30
C THR A 111 10.47 3.87 -11.25
N TYR A 112 11.01 4.74 -10.40
CA TYR A 112 12.43 4.85 -10.07
C TYR A 112 12.60 5.45 -8.66
N TYR A 113 13.79 5.32 -8.09
CA TYR A 113 14.18 6.03 -6.88
C TYR A 113 15.36 6.98 -7.15
N ILE A 114 15.40 8.09 -6.42
CA ILE A 114 16.54 9.00 -6.29
C ILE A 114 16.97 8.94 -4.82
N LEU A 115 18.26 8.82 -4.57
CA LEU A 115 18.80 8.78 -3.20
C LEU A 115 18.44 10.07 -2.44
N ASP A 116 18.16 9.90 -1.15
CA ASP A 116 17.79 10.98 -0.21
C ASP A 116 16.57 11.84 -0.59
N LYS A 117 15.83 11.44 -1.63
CA LYS A 117 14.59 12.09 -2.04
C LYS A 117 13.38 11.51 -1.30
N PHE A 118 12.56 12.37 -0.71
CA PHE A 118 11.38 11.95 0.01
C PHE A 118 10.29 11.41 -0.93
N PRO A 119 9.44 10.46 -0.48
CA PRO A 119 8.41 9.85 -1.31
C PRO A 119 7.47 10.84 -2.01
N TRP A 120 7.16 11.98 -1.37
CA TRP A 120 6.23 12.98 -1.87
C TRP A 120 6.83 14.00 -2.84
N GLU A 121 8.15 14.07 -2.95
CA GLU A 121 8.86 15.02 -3.83
C GLU A 121 8.93 14.54 -5.29
N TYR A 122 8.43 13.34 -5.56
CA TYR A 122 8.41 12.75 -6.89
C TYR A 122 7.32 13.39 -7.77
N PRO A 123 7.63 13.64 -9.06
CA PRO A 123 6.62 14.10 -10.02
C PRO A 123 5.54 13.03 -10.20
N ASN A 124 4.30 13.44 -10.46
CA ASN A 124 3.15 12.53 -10.52
C ASN A 124 3.32 11.45 -11.61
N GLU A 125 4.03 11.77 -12.67
CA GLU A 125 4.32 10.91 -13.82
C GLU A 125 5.25 9.76 -13.46
N SER A 126 6.04 9.91 -12.39
CA SER A 126 6.92 8.86 -11.87
C SER A 126 6.23 7.89 -10.89
N LEU A 127 4.94 8.13 -10.61
CA LEU A 127 4.14 7.43 -9.60
C LEU A 127 2.95 6.75 -10.29
N MET A 128 2.83 5.44 -10.09
CA MET A 128 1.81 4.60 -10.71
C MET A 128 0.87 4.01 -9.67
N VAL A 129 -0.44 4.09 -9.89
CA VAL A 129 -1.45 3.42 -9.05
C VAL A 129 -1.57 1.97 -9.47
N VAL A 130 -1.28 1.03 -8.58
CA VAL A 130 -1.40 -0.41 -8.85
C VAL A 130 -2.03 -1.14 -7.67
N CYS A 131 -2.71 -2.26 -7.91
CA CYS A 131 -3.11 -3.12 -6.80
C CYS A 131 -1.89 -3.84 -6.20
N HIS A 132 -1.99 -4.29 -4.96
CA HIS A 132 -0.89 -4.96 -4.26
C HIS A 132 -0.27 -6.14 -5.05
N LYS A 133 -1.10 -6.92 -5.76
CA LYS A 133 -0.62 -8.01 -6.63
C LYS A 133 0.19 -7.49 -7.80
N CYS A 134 -0.35 -6.51 -8.52
CA CYS A 134 0.34 -5.89 -9.64
C CYS A 134 1.64 -5.22 -9.18
N HIS A 135 1.64 -4.62 -7.99
CA HIS A 135 2.84 -4.04 -7.40
C HIS A 135 3.92 -5.09 -7.13
N GLN A 136 3.55 -6.22 -6.51
CA GLN A 136 4.47 -7.33 -6.30
C GLN A 136 4.96 -7.91 -7.64
N GLU A 137 4.09 -8.05 -8.64
CA GLU A 137 4.49 -8.52 -9.97
C GLU A 137 5.48 -7.59 -10.67
N ILE A 138 5.32 -6.26 -10.54
CA ILE A 138 6.29 -5.28 -11.02
C ILE A 138 7.63 -5.57 -10.34
N HIS A 139 7.67 -5.66 -9.02
CA HIS A 139 8.91 -5.92 -8.29
C HIS A 139 9.56 -7.28 -8.58
N ASN A 140 8.77 -8.28 -8.98
CA ASN A 140 9.29 -9.59 -9.35
C ASN A 140 9.86 -9.63 -10.79
N LYS A 141 9.33 -8.81 -11.71
CA LYS A 141 9.65 -8.86 -13.15
C LYS A 141 10.55 -7.72 -13.60
N ASP A 142 10.36 -6.55 -13.02
CA ASP A 142 10.95 -5.29 -13.46
C ASP A 142 12.09 -4.88 -12.53
N VAL A 143 13.15 -4.34 -13.12
CA VAL A 143 14.29 -3.81 -12.36
C VAL A 143 14.06 -2.33 -12.12
N ILE A 144 13.87 -1.95 -10.85
CA ILE A 144 13.69 -0.54 -10.47
C ILE A 144 15.04 0.16 -10.41
N LYS A 145 15.19 1.21 -11.22
CA LYS A 145 16.42 2.01 -11.29
C LYS A 145 16.52 2.96 -10.10
N ILE A 146 17.73 3.13 -9.61
CA ILE A 146 18.05 4.01 -8.48
C ILE A 146 19.12 5.00 -8.90
N TYR A 147 18.84 6.29 -8.79
CA TYR A 147 19.71 7.37 -9.23
C TYR A 147 20.31 8.12 -8.04
N GLU A 148 21.51 8.68 -8.22
CA GLU A 148 22.16 9.51 -7.20
C GLU A 148 21.51 10.89 -7.09
N ASP A 149 21.01 11.43 -8.20
CA ASP A 149 20.44 12.76 -8.30
C ASP A 149 19.28 12.83 -9.30
N GLU A 150 18.68 14.01 -9.42
CA GLU A 150 17.57 14.27 -10.34
C GLU A 150 17.98 14.30 -11.82
N ASN A 151 19.28 14.37 -12.13
CA ASN A 151 19.76 14.34 -13.51
C ASN A 151 19.68 12.94 -14.12
N MET A 152 19.51 11.90 -13.29
CA MET A 152 19.35 10.50 -13.71
C MET A 152 20.48 9.96 -14.60
N ASN A 153 21.67 10.57 -14.55
CA ASN A 153 22.78 10.25 -15.44
C ASN A 153 23.42 8.87 -15.15
N ARG A 154 23.32 8.38 -13.91
CA ARG A 154 23.98 7.14 -13.44
C ARG A 154 23.01 6.25 -12.67
N GLY A 155 22.14 5.56 -13.39
CA GLY A 155 21.24 4.57 -12.81
C GLY A 155 22.00 3.37 -12.25
N LYS A 156 21.86 3.13 -10.95
CA LYS A 156 22.31 1.92 -10.26
C LYS A 156 21.16 0.91 -10.19
N VAL A 157 21.50 -0.35 -10.29
CA VAL A 157 20.60 -1.48 -10.02
C VAL A 157 21.03 -2.07 -8.67
N LEU A 158 20.17 -1.98 -7.68
CA LEU A 158 20.42 -2.55 -6.35
C LEU A 158 19.85 -3.96 -6.23
N THR A 159 20.38 -4.72 -5.30
CA THR A 159 19.98 -6.10 -5.05
C THR A 159 18.72 -6.13 -4.18
N PRO A 160 17.55 -6.53 -4.71
CA PRO A 160 16.34 -6.60 -3.89
C PRO A 160 16.49 -7.65 -2.77
N CYS A 161 15.76 -7.43 -1.69
CA CYS A 161 15.65 -8.41 -0.61
C CYS A 161 15.05 -9.72 -1.16
N SER A 162 15.70 -10.86 -0.90
CA SER A 162 15.23 -12.16 -1.42
C SER A 162 13.86 -12.60 -0.88
N ARG A 163 13.35 -11.95 0.18
CA ARG A 163 12.06 -12.28 0.78
C ARG A 163 10.91 -11.44 0.23
N CYS A 164 11.05 -10.11 0.25
CA CYS A 164 10.00 -9.20 -0.23
C CYS A 164 10.21 -8.73 -1.67
N GLN A 165 11.32 -9.10 -2.31
CA GLN A 165 11.66 -8.75 -3.69
C GLN A 165 11.68 -7.24 -3.96
N GLY A 166 12.01 -6.43 -2.94
CA GLY A 166 12.10 -4.97 -3.09
C GLY A 166 10.83 -4.20 -2.72
N THR A 167 9.74 -4.85 -2.30
CA THR A 167 8.56 -4.13 -1.78
C THR A 167 8.77 -3.59 -0.37
N GLY A 168 9.54 -4.30 0.47
CA GLY A 168 9.71 -3.99 1.89
C GLY A 168 8.57 -4.47 2.79
N TYR A 169 7.53 -5.06 2.19
CA TYR A 169 6.30 -5.48 2.85
C TYR A 169 5.97 -6.93 2.47
N LEU A 170 5.30 -7.67 3.36
CA LEU A 170 4.83 -9.02 3.15
C LEU A 170 3.34 -9.07 3.53
N TYR A 171 2.49 -9.13 2.52
CA TYR A 171 1.04 -9.06 2.66
C TYR A 171 0.47 -10.21 3.49
N GLU A 172 1.04 -11.40 3.34
CA GLU A 172 0.62 -12.59 4.07
C GLU A 172 0.99 -12.56 5.56
N TYR A 173 1.75 -11.55 6.00
CA TYR A 173 2.13 -11.33 7.41
C TYR A 173 1.67 -9.97 7.94
N ASP A 174 0.61 -9.37 7.37
CA ASP A 174 0.07 -8.08 7.82
C ASP A 174 -0.20 -8.02 9.34
N TYR A 175 -0.68 -9.12 9.92
CA TYR A 175 -0.97 -9.32 11.34
C TYR A 175 0.29 -9.36 12.22
N TYR A 176 1.47 -9.50 11.63
CA TYR A 176 2.74 -9.64 12.32
C TYR A 176 3.71 -8.53 11.93
N LYS A 177 4.10 -7.69 12.89
CA LYS A 177 4.91 -6.48 12.64
C LYS A 177 4.33 -5.58 11.55
N ASN A 178 3.01 -5.51 11.46
CA ASN A 178 2.27 -4.73 10.47
C ASN A 178 2.68 -5.05 9.04
N GLY A 179 3.05 -6.31 8.73
CA GLY A 179 3.49 -6.74 7.40
C GLY A 179 4.88 -6.26 6.97
N ILE A 180 5.62 -5.54 7.82
CA ILE A 180 7.00 -5.13 7.50
C ILE A 180 7.85 -6.38 7.27
N CYS A 181 8.57 -6.44 6.15
CA CYS A 181 9.44 -7.56 5.84
C CYS A 181 10.51 -7.72 6.92
N PHE A 182 10.40 -8.77 7.71
CA PHE A 182 11.28 -9.04 8.86
C PHE A 182 12.68 -9.55 8.48
N GLN A 183 12.96 -9.76 7.18
CA GLN A 183 14.32 -10.05 6.71
C GLN A 183 15.11 -8.77 6.44
N CYS A 184 14.50 -7.78 5.78
CA CYS A 184 15.15 -6.49 5.49
C CYS A 184 14.71 -5.37 6.42
N ASN A 185 13.82 -5.62 7.39
CA ASN A 185 13.18 -4.62 8.24
C ASN A 185 12.60 -3.45 7.43
N GLY A 186 11.97 -3.73 6.29
CA GLY A 186 11.44 -2.70 5.39
C GLY A 186 12.48 -1.95 4.54
N ALA A 187 13.77 -2.32 4.59
CA ALA A 187 14.83 -1.68 3.80
C ALA A 187 14.79 -1.97 2.29
N ARG A 188 14.01 -2.96 1.84
CA ARG A 188 13.75 -3.30 0.41
C ARG A 188 14.95 -3.86 -0.37
N PHE A 189 16.12 -3.26 -0.26
CA PHE A 189 17.35 -3.63 -0.95
C PHE A 189 18.43 -4.03 0.06
N LYS A 190 19.37 -4.90 -0.33
CA LYS A 190 20.43 -5.39 0.58
C LYS A 190 21.41 -4.30 0.97
N GLU A 191 21.69 -3.39 0.05
CA GLU A 191 22.59 -2.24 0.19
C GLU A 191 22.02 -1.17 1.12
N TRP A 192 20.76 -1.32 1.54
CA TRP A 192 20.03 -0.38 2.38
C TRP A 192 19.86 -0.85 3.83
N ARG A 193 20.41 -2.03 4.15
CA ARG A 193 20.36 -2.66 5.47
C ARG A 193 21.47 -2.16 6.39
#